data_AF-A0A3M1LR69-F1
#
_entry.id   AF-A0A3M1LR69-F1
#
_cell.length_a   1.000
_cell.length_b   1.000
_cell.length_c   1.000
_cell.angle_alpha   90.00
_cell.angle_beta   90.00
_cell.angle_gamma   90.00
#
_symmetry.space_group_name_H-M   'P 1'
#
loop_
_entity.id
_entity.type
_entity.pdbx_description
1 polymer ?
#
loop_
_entity_poly.entity_id
_entity_poly.type
_entity_poly.pdbx_seq_one_letter_code
_entity_poly.pdbx_strand_id
1 'polypeptide(L)'
;MQQRIFPITCDRRTLERSAELLARRCTEPLSVAIIAGSGIAPVFEQDVVERIPYADVPILPQTSVAGHQSEILIVRFSSGTALVFAGRYHIYEGYSPAQIVVPVVLAK
;
A
#
# COMPACT_ATOMS: atom_id res chain seq x y z
N MET A 1 11.06 -14.41 17.59
CA MET A 1 11.42 -13.87 16.25
C MET A 1 11.45 -12.36 16.37
N GLN A 2 12.58 -11.71 16.13
CA GLN A 2 12.67 -10.25 16.19
C GLN A 2 12.07 -9.71 14.88
N GLN A 3 10.96 -8.96 14.97
CA GLN A 3 10.37 -8.31 13.81
C GLN A 3 11.34 -7.23 13.32
N ARG A 4 11.72 -7.30 12.04
CA ARG A 4 12.61 -6.31 11.42
C ARG A 4 11.78 -5.06 11.11
N ILE A 5 12.10 -3.94 11.76
CA ILE A 5 11.46 -2.66 11.49
C ILE A 5 12.10 -2.05 10.25
N PHE A 6 11.29 -1.63 9.28
CA PHE A 6 11.75 -0.94 8.08
C PHE A 6 11.37 0.55 8.19
N PRO A 7 12.32 1.49 8.13
CA PRO A 7 12.02 2.89 8.40
C PRO A 7 11.06 3.48 7.36
N ILE A 8 9.98 4.10 7.83
CA ILE A 8 9.06 4.89 7.01
C ILE A 8 9.47 6.36 7.11
N THR A 9 9.84 6.95 5.98
CA THR A 9 10.14 8.38 5.88
C THR A 9 8.86 9.16 5.56
N CYS A 10 8.52 10.15 6.38
CA CYS A 10 7.34 11.00 6.17
C CYS A 10 7.72 12.39 5.64
N ASP A 11 8.50 12.45 4.56
CA ASP A 11 8.85 13.71 3.90
C ASP A 11 7.99 13.96 2.65
N ARG A 12 7.73 15.24 2.38
CA ARG A 12 6.85 15.68 1.31
C ARG A 12 7.34 15.26 -0.08
N ARG A 13 8.65 15.33 -0.33
CA ARG A 13 9.23 15.03 -1.65
C ARG A 13 9.08 13.55 -1.98
N THR A 14 9.33 12.68 -1.01
CA THR A 14 9.17 11.22 -1.19
C THR A 14 7.70 10.84 -1.36
N LEU A 15 6.77 11.54 -0.67
CA LEU A 15 5.34 11.37 -0.87
C LEU A 15 4.92 11.75 -2.29
N GLU A 16 5.29 12.94 -2.77
CA GLU A 16 4.96 13.43 -4.11
C GLU A 16 5.49 12.47 -5.19
N ARG A 17 6.75 12.03 -5.09
CA ARG A 17 7.34 11.07 -6.03
C ARG A 17 6.62 9.72 -6.03
N SER A 18 6.17 9.26 -4.87
CA SER A 18 5.43 8.00 -4.73
C SER A 18 4.03 8.13 -5.36
N ALA A 19 3.33 9.25 -5.13
CA ALA A 19 2.04 9.53 -5.75
C ALA A 19 2.16 9.63 -7.28
N GLU A 20 3.19 10.31 -7.80
CA GLU A 20 3.45 10.38 -9.24
C GLU A 20 3.71 9.01 -9.87
N LEU A 21 4.43 8.12 -9.17
CA LEU A 21 4.65 6.75 -9.63
C LEU A 21 3.31 6.01 -9.74
N LEU A 22 2.48 6.08 -8.69
CA LEU A 22 1.17 5.43 -8.69
C LEU A 22 0.25 5.98 -9.78
N ALA A 23 0.23 7.29 -9.98
CA ALA A 23 -0.56 7.93 -11.04
C ALA A 23 -0.12 7.49 -12.46
N ARG A 24 1.16 7.13 -12.65
CA ARG A 24 1.65 6.60 -13.94
C ARG A 24 1.29 5.14 -14.16
N ARG A 25 1.12 4.35 -13.10
CA ARG A 25 0.69 2.95 -13.17
C ARG A 25 -0.83 2.82 -13.25
N CYS A 26 -1.56 3.69 -12.55
CA CYS A 26 -3.02 3.73 -12.53
C CYS A 26 -3.54 4.62 -13.66
N THR A 27 -3.77 4.04 -14.84
CA THR A 27 -4.30 4.78 -16.00
C THR A 27 -5.82 5.00 -15.94
N GLU A 28 -6.53 4.22 -15.14
CA GLU A 28 -7.98 4.32 -14.95
C GLU A 28 -8.33 5.10 -13.67
N PRO A 29 -9.48 5.81 -13.66
CA PRO A 29 -9.96 6.48 -12.45
C PRO A 29 -10.18 5.50 -11.29
N LEU A 30 -9.50 5.74 -10.18
CA LEU A 30 -9.71 4.99 -8.95
C LEU A 30 -11.03 5.42 -8.29
N SER A 31 -11.90 4.45 -8.00
CA SER A 31 -13.19 4.66 -7.34
C SER A 31 -13.08 4.52 -5.82
N VAL A 32 -12.14 3.71 -5.35
CA VAL A 32 -11.95 3.43 -3.91
C VAL A 32 -10.52 2.99 -3.63
N ALA A 33 -10.04 3.26 -2.42
CA ALA A 33 -8.83 2.68 -1.89
C ALA A 33 -9.17 1.76 -0.70
N ILE A 34 -8.51 0.60 -0.64
CA ILE A 34 -8.75 -0.43 0.38
C ILE A 34 -7.42 -0.72 1.09
N ILE A 35 -7.42 -0.73 2.42
CA ILE A 35 -6.27 -1.15 3.21
C ILE A 35 -6.55 -2.54 3.77
N ALA A 36 -5.94 -3.56 3.16
CA ALA A 36 -6.17 -4.95 3.53
C ALA A 36 -5.33 -5.32 4.78
N GLY A 37 -6.00 -5.91 5.77
CA GLY A 37 -5.33 -6.51 6.93
C GLY A 37 -4.75 -7.89 6.61
N SER A 38 -4.17 -8.51 7.64
CA SER A 38 -3.58 -9.85 7.54
C SER A 38 -4.57 -10.88 6.99
N GLY A 39 -4.18 -11.56 5.90
CA GLY A 39 -4.97 -12.62 5.29
C GLY A 39 -6.13 -12.17 4.38
N ILE A 40 -6.35 -10.85 4.20
CA ILE A 40 -7.46 -10.34 3.37
C ILE A 40 -7.08 -10.21 1.89
N ALA A 41 -5.82 -9.90 1.58
CA ALA A 41 -5.37 -9.67 0.19
C ALA A 41 -5.74 -10.78 -0.82
N PRO A 42 -5.71 -12.10 -0.47
CA PRO A 42 -6.10 -13.17 -1.39
C PRO A 42 -7.55 -13.09 -1.90
N VAL A 43 -8.43 -12.34 -1.25
CA VAL A 43 -9.83 -12.14 -1.70
C VAL A 43 -9.88 -11.42 -3.05
N PHE A 44 -8.86 -10.60 -3.37
CA PHE A 44 -8.83 -9.81 -4.59
C PHE A 44 -8.14 -10.49 -5.77
N GLU A 45 -7.55 -11.67 -5.55
CA GLU A 45 -6.58 -12.31 -6.47
C GLU A 45 -7.09 -12.46 -7.90
N GLN A 46 -8.38 -12.78 -8.08
CA GLN A 46 -8.97 -13.02 -9.41
C GLN A 46 -9.21 -11.73 -10.21
N ASP A 47 -9.27 -10.59 -9.53
CA ASP A 47 -9.65 -9.29 -10.11
C ASP A 47 -8.43 -8.35 -10.25
N VAL A 48 -7.23 -8.81 -9.89
CA VAL A 48 -5.99 -8.01 -9.98
C VAL A 48 -5.59 -7.79 -11.43
N VAL A 49 -5.44 -6.53 -11.82
CA VAL A 49 -4.94 -6.13 -13.15
C VAL A 49 -3.47 -5.71 -13.12
N GLU A 50 -2.98 -5.21 -12.00
CA GLU A 50 -1.57 -4.86 -11.81
C GLU A 50 -1.13 -5.03 -10.35
N ARG A 51 0.14 -5.39 -10.16
CA ARG A 51 0.82 -5.47 -8.86
C ARG A 51 2.00 -4.52 -8.83
N ILE A 52 2.09 -3.74 -7.76
CA ILE A 52 3.16 -2.77 -7.53
C ILE A 52 3.77 -3.09 -6.16
N PRO A 53 4.96 -3.71 -6.10
CA PRO A 53 5.65 -3.97 -4.85
C PRO A 53 5.85 -2.68 -4.03
N TYR A 54 5.70 -2.74 -2.71
CA TYR A 54 5.99 -1.59 -1.84
C TYR A 54 7.43 -1.10 -2.04
N ALA A 55 8.37 -2.01 -2.25
CA ALA A 55 9.78 -1.68 -2.51
C ALA A 55 9.99 -0.78 -3.74
N ASP A 56 9.06 -0.77 -4.70
CA ASP A 56 9.12 0.12 -5.87
C ASP A 56 8.56 1.51 -5.58
N VAL A 57 7.81 1.67 -4.47
CA VAL A 57 7.16 2.91 -4.04
C VAL A 57 7.99 3.55 -2.94
N PRO A 58 8.72 4.66 -3.19
CA PRO A 58 9.73 5.19 -2.28
C PRO A 58 9.30 5.42 -0.82
N ILE A 59 8.04 5.76 -0.58
CA ILE A 59 7.52 6.04 0.77
C ILE A 59 7.01 4.78 1.50
N LEU A 60 6.91 3.64 0.81
CA LEU A 60 6.37 2.41 1.37
C LEU A 60 7.47 1.36 1.53
N PRO A 61 8.09 1.25 2.71
CA PRO A 61 8.96 0.13 2.98
C PRO A 61 8.19 -1.20 3.05
N GLN A 62 8.91 -2.31 3.02
CA GLN A 62 8.32 -3.63 3.25
C GLN A 62 7.68 -3.72 4.66
N THR A 63 6.60 -4.49 4.79
CA THR A 63 5.98 -4.78 6.09
C THR A 63 6.68 -5.95 6.79
N SER A 64 6.60 -6.02 8.13
CA SER A 64 7.29 -7.05 8.91
C SER A 64 6.36 -8.18 9.40
N VAL A 65 5.06 -7.99 9.25
CA VAL A 65 4.01 -8.86 9.80
C VAL A 65 3.64 -9.96 8.80
N ALA A 66 3.57 -11.20 9.28
CA ALA A 66 3.14 -12.33 8.46
C ALA A 66 1.72 -12.13 7.91
N GLY A 67 1.50 -12.50 6.65
CA GLY A 67 0.23 -12.31 5.97
C GLY A 67 0.01 -10.91 5.38
N HIS A 68 1.02 -10.02 5.46
CA HIS A 68 1.07 -8.79 4.68
C HIS A 68 1.98 -9.01 3.47
N GLN A 69 1.44 -8.86 2.26
CA GLN A 69 2.16 -9.14 1.02
C GLN A 69 3.16 -8.03 0.66
N SER A 70 2.94 -6.80 1.18
CA SER A 70 3.76 -5.61 0.88
C SER A 70 3.70 -5.23 -0.60
N GLU A 71 2.49 -5.23 -1.15
CA GLU A 71 2.20 -4.83 -2.53
C GLU A 71 0.97 -3.92 -2.56
N ILE A 72 0.89 -3.06 -3.58
CA ILE A 72 -0.33 -2.38 -3.98
C ILE A 72 -0.90 -3.15 -5.16
N LEU A 73 -2.18 -3.48 -5.10
CA LEU A 73 -2.91 -4.13 -6.18
C LEU A 73 -3.83 -3.11 -6.83
N ILE A 74 -3.81 -3.03 -8.15
CA ILE A 74 -4.89 -2.41 -8.92
C ILE A 74 -5.89 -3.52 -9.21
N VAL A 75 -7.12 -3.34 -8.74
CA VAL A 75 -8.17 -4.37 -8.80
C VAL A 75 -9.36 -3.82 -9.56
N ARG A 76 -9.92 -4.60 -10.47
CA ARG A 76 -11.07 -4.18 -11.28
C ARG A 76 -12.33 -4.93 -10.87
N PHE A 77 -13.32 -4.19 -10.40
CA PHE A 77 -14.67 -4.69 -10.14
C PHE A 77 -15.64 -4.16 -11.19
N SER A 78 -16.86 -4.72 -11.21
CA SER A 78 -17.95 -4.22 -12.06
C SER A 78 -18.34 -2.77 -11.74
N SER A 79 -18.14 -2.33 -10.49
CA SER A 79 -18.44 -0.98 -10.01
C SER A 79 -17.31 0.03 -10.21
N GLY A 80 -16.13 -0.39 -10.68
CA GLY A 80 -14.98 0.48 -10.91
C GLY A 80 -13.64 -0.15 -10.52
N THR A 81 -12.60 0.69 -10.52
CA THR A 81 -11.22 0.28 -10.21
C THR A 81 -10.86 0.67 -8.77
N ALA A 82 -10.24 -0.26 -8.04
CA ALA A 82 -9.82 -0.07 -6.67
C ALA A 82 -8.29 -0.14 -6.53
N LEU A 83 -7.75 0.67 -5.63
CA LEU A 83 -6.36 0.61 -5.19
C LEU A 83 -6.30 -0.14 -3.86
N VAL A 84 -5.72 -1.33 -3.82
CA VAL A 84 -5.66 -2.16 -2.62
C VAL A 84 -4.24 -2.19 -2.07
N PHE A 85 -4.05 -1.68 -0.87
CA PHE A 85 -2.82 -1.82 -0.09
C PHE A 85 -2.82 -3.19 0.61
N ALA A 86 -2.12 -4.17 0.03
CA ALA A 86 -2.04 -5.56 0.51
C ALA A 86 -1.03 -5.69 1.67
N GLY A 87 -1.31 -4.99 2.76
CA GLY A 87 -0.48 -4.93 3.95
C GLY A 87 -0.52 -3.53 4.54
N ARG A 88 -0.42 -3.46 5.87
CA ARG A 88 -0.42 -2.21 6.62
C ARG A 88 0.66 -2.21 7.69
N TYR A 89 0.91 -1.03 8.23
CA TYR A 89 1.83 -0.84 9.35
C TYR A 89 1.05 -0.75 10.66
N HIS A 90 1.69 -1.16 11.75
CA HIS A 90 1.08 -1.13 13.06
C HIS A 90 1.93 -0.38 14.07
N ILE A 91 1.26 0.24 15.05
CA ILE A 91 1.93 0.92 16.17
C ILE A 91 2.83 -0.04 16.96
N TYR A 92 2.42 -1.31 17.11
CA TYR A 92 3.20 -2.31 17.85
C TYR A 92 4.51 -2.71 17.13
N GLU A 93 4.66 -2.41 15.84
CA GLU A 93 5.93 -2.58 15.12
C GLU A 93 6.91 -1.44 15.44
N GLY A 94 6.51 -0.43 16.23
CA GLY A 94 7.33 0.72 16.60
C GLY A 94 7.10 1.97 15.73
N TYR A 95 6.09 1.97 14.85
CA TYR A 95 5.75 3.11 14.01
C TYR A 95 4.90 4.15 14.74
N SER A 96 5.15 5.42 14.46
CA SER A 96 4.30 6.53 14.88
C SER A 96 2.99 6.59 14.10
N PRO A 97 1.93 7.25 14.62
CA PRO A 97 0.70 7.47 13.88
C PRO A 97 0.90 8.16 12.52
N ALA A 98 1.87 9.06 12.40
CA ALA A 98 2.19 9.72 11.13
C ALA A 98 2.75 8.75 10.07
N GLN A 99 3.49 7.73 10.51
CA GLN A 99 4.06 6.71 9.63
C GLN A 99 3.00 5.69 9.19
N ILE A 100 2.10 5.27 10.08
CA ILE A 100 1.10 4.24 9.73
C ILE A 100 0.03 4.76 8.74
N VAL A 101 -0.22 6.07 8.70
CA VAL A 101 -1.23 6.66 7.81
C VAL A 101 -0.73 6.94 6.39
N VAL A 102 0.55 6.67 6.08
CA VAL A 102 1.13 6.92 4.75
C VAL A 102 0.29 6.33 3.60
N PRO A 103 -0.21 5.07 3.66
CA PRO A 103 -1.10 4.53 2.63
C PRO A 103 -2.39 5.35 2.44
N VAL A 104 -2.96 5.90 3.51
CA VAL A 104 -4.16 6.74 3.46
C VAL A 104 -3.85 8.07 2.79
N VAL A 105 -2.68 8.66 3.07
CA VAL A 105 -2.26 9.93 2.47
C VAL A 105 -1.97 9.76 0.98
N LEU A 106 -1.35 8.65 0.57
CA LEU A 106 -1.10 8.32 -0.84
C LEU A 106 -2.38 8.11 -1.65
N ALA A 107 -3.45 7.64 -1.02
CA ALA A 107 -4.72 7.35 -1.66
C ALA A 107 -5.62 8.58 -1.87
N LYS A 108 -5.20 9.76 -1.41
CA LYS A 108 -5.90 11.04 -1.60
C LYS A 108 -5.44 11.72 -2.87
#